data_AF-A0A7S4KTY3-F1
#
_entry.id   AF-A0A7S4KTY3-F1
#
_cell.length_a   1.000
_cell.length_b   1.000
_cell.length_c   1.000
_cell.angle_alpha   90.00
_cell.angle_beta   90.00
_cell.angle_gamma   90.00
#
_symmetry.space_group_name_H-M   'P 1'
#
loop_
_entity.id
_entity.type
_entity.pdbx_description
1 polymer ?
#
loop_
_entity_poly.entity_id
_entity_poly.type
_entity_poly.pdbx_seq_one_letter_code
_entity_poly.pdbx_strand_id
1 'polypeptide(L)'
;GGGGEGGWQVDARILDTLDAALSNFWNHLSVAIPACSITAALARLVRPEISSSPRPHLNSSRGDISARDCNRWSRVLRSLLRALRARPSDIALAVSACVAIAWLCERAVKLEAADASEVMSSFVVVMRAHPRESDVVESACFMFSAAARSNDEKVRANVTNSGAPLLIVMALKHFSEAQGDVQPVLRRVVHALRMARIEDPGTAGAIRLAGAPEALTRVMERHRENLMLVKNARAALSVLEEHQVDL
;
A
#
# COMPACT_ATOMS: atom_id res chain seq x y z
N GLY A 1 -14.69 -14.70 39.38
CA GLY A 1 -14.95 -14.02 38.10
C GLY A 1 -13.63 -13.92 37.37
N GLY A 2 -13.45 -14.72 36.32
CA GLY A 2 -12.28 -14.64 35.44
C GLY A 2 -12.66 -13.80 34.21
N GLY A 3 -12.03 -12.64 34.06
CA GLY A 3 -12.16 -11.81 32.87
C GLY A 3 -11.32 -12.42 31.75
N GLY A 4 -11.99 -12.91 30.70
CA GLY A 4 -11.33 -13.30 29.46
C GLY A 4 -10.84 -12.05 28.73
N GLU A 5 -9.52 -11.92 28.62
CA GLU A 5 -8.88 -10.98 27.71
C GLU A 5 -9.25 -11.39 26.29
N GLY A 6 -10.03 -10.56 25.59
CA GLY A 6 -10.25 -10.66 24.15
C GLY A 6 -8.98 -10.23 23.41
N GLY A 7 -7.93 -11.05 23.50
CA GLY A 7 -6.71 -10.91 22.73
C GLY A 7 -6.93 -11.39 21.30
N TRP A 8 -6.34 -10.69 20.34
CA TRP A 8 -6.31 -11.11 18.94
C TRP A 8 -5.58 -12.46 18.83
N GLN A 9 -6.33 -13.56 18.83
CA GLN A 9 -5.73 -14.88 18.70
C GLN A 9 -5.49 -15.17 17.22
N VAL A 10 -4.32 -14.75 16.74
CA VAL A 10 -3.86 -15.11 15.40
C VAL A 10 -3.56 -16.61 15.40
N ASP A 11 -4.17 -17.38 14.50
CA ASP A 11 -3.89 -18.82 14.41
C ASP A 11 -2.45 -19.03 13.94
N ALA A 12 -1.60 -19.34 14.91
CA ALA A 12 -0.18 -19.59 14.72
C ALA A 12 0.10 -20.62 13.62
N ARG A 13 -0.77 -21.63 13.47
CA ARG A 13 -0.61 -22.68 12.46
C ARG A 13 -0.81 -22.13 11.05
N ILE A 14 -1.72 -21.18 10.86
CA ILE A 14 -1.96 -20.57 9.54
C ILE A 14 -0.78 -19.69 9.16
N LEU A 15 -0.20 -18.93 10.09
CA LEU A 15 0.99 -18.12 9.81
C LEU A 15 2.22 -18.97 9.49
N ASP A 16 2.43 -20.07 10.20
CA ASP A 16 3.55 -20.97 9.93
C ASP A 16 3.31 -21.75 8.61
N THR A 17 2.06 -22.07 8.28
CA THR A 17 1.67 -22.64 6.98
C THR A 17 1.87 -21.63 5.85
N LEU A 18 1.52 -20.36 6.06
CA LEU A 18 1.79 -19.28 5.11
C LEU A 18 3.28 -19.10 4.91
N ASP A 19 4.08 -18.99 5.97
CA ASP A 19 5.52 -18.80 5.85
C ASP A 19 6.21 -20.00 5.19
N ALA A 20 5.79 -21.23 5.52
CA ALA A 20 6.28 -22.46 4.90
C ALA A 20 5.83 -22.59 3.44
N ALA A 21 4.56 -22.27 3.14
CA ALA A 21 4.05 -22.23 1.78
C ALA A 21 4.83 -21.21 0.97
N LEU A 22 4.93 -19.96 1.42
CA LEU A 22 5.71 -18.90 0.78
C LEU A 22 7.17 -19.36 0.57
N SER A 23 7.86 -19.83 1.62
CA SER A 23 9.28 -20.19 1.53
C SER A 23 9.59 -21.36 0.59
N ASN A 24 8.74 -22.39 0.54
CA ASN A 24 8.93 -23.53 -0.36
C ASN A 24 8.46 -23.26 -1.79
N PHE A 25 7.48 -22.37 -1.95
CA PHE A 25 6.78 -22.15 -3.21
C PHE A 25 7.48 -21.16 -4.14
N TRP A 26 8.07 -20.09 -3.59
CA TRP A 26 8.69 -19.04 -4.40
C TRP A 26 9.90 -19.54 -5.22
N ASN A 27 10.43 -20.72 -4.88
CA ASN A 27 11.50 -21.39 -5.63
C ASN A 27 10.99 -22.23 -6.83
N HIS A 28 9.67 -22.39 -7.00
CA HIS A 28 9.08 -23.16 -8.10
C HIS A 28 8.36 -22.25 -9.10
N LEU A 29 8.89 -22.20 -10.34
CA LEU A 29 8.37 -21.38 -11.46
C LEU A 29 6.95 -21.73 -11.92
N SER A 30 6.45 -22.92 -11.55
CA SER A 30 5.26 -23.54 -12.16
C SER A 30 3.97 -23.41 -11.36
N VAL A 31 4.00 -22.80 -10.18
CA VAL A 31 2.83 -22.80 -9.31
C VAL A 31 2.31 -21.37 -9.14
N ALA A 32 1.02 -21.20 -9.46
CA ALA A 32 0.23 -20.02 -9.20
C ALA A 32 -0.60 -20.28 -7.95
N ILE A 33 -0.25 -19.69 -6.81
CA ILE A 33 -1.22 -19.57 -5.72
C ILE A 33 -2.19 -18.53 -6.23
N PRO A 34 -3.49 -18.84 -6.34
CA PRO A 34 -4.42 -17.80 -6.73
C PRO A 34 -4.38 -16.74 -5.62
N ALA A 35 -4.20 -15.49 -6.05
CA ALA A 35 -4.18 -14.26 -5.24
C ALA A 35 -5.15 -14.24 -4.05
N CYS A 36 -6.31 -14.85 -4.29
CA CYS A 36 -7.38 -15.01 -3.33
C CYS A 36 -6.99 -15.85 -2.12
N SER A 37 -6.07 -16.82 -2.21
CA SER A 37 -5.67 -17.66 -1.08
C SER A 37 -4.76 -16.94 -0.11
N ILE A 38 -3.79 -16.15 -0.60
CA ILE A 38 -2.95 -15.29 0.26
C ILE A 38 -3.82 -14.18 0.87
N THR A 39 -4.62 -13.51 0.05
CA THR A 39 -5.52 -12.44 0.51
C THR A 39 -6.58 -12.97 1.47
N ALA A 40 -7.17 -14.14 1.22
CA ALA A 40 -8.16 -14.74 2.12
C ALA A 40 -7.53 -15.27 3.41
N ALA A 41 -6.31 -15.84 3.34
CA ALA A 41 -5.60 -16.24 4.54
C ALA A 41 -5.27 -15.02 5.42
N LEU A 42 -4.75 -13.94 4.83
CA LEU A 42 -4.52 -12.67 5.53
C LEU A 42 -5.81 -12.03 6.05
N ALA A 43 -6.87 -12.02 5.24
CA ALA A 43 -8.16 -11.47 5.65
C ALA A 43 -8.81 -12.27 6.78
N ARG A 44 -8.62 -13.60 6.83
CA ARG A 44 -9.05 -14.44 7.95
C ARG A 44 -8.23 -14.17 9.22
N LEU A 45 -6.93 -13.92 9.08
CA LEU A 45 -6.02 -13.67 10.20
C LEU A 45 -6.16 -12.27 10.81
N VAL A 46 -6.71 -11.32 10.06
CA VAL A 46 -6.80 -9.90 10.47
C VAL A 46 -8.25 -9.48 10.79
N ARG A 47 -9.19 -10.43 10.87
CA ARG A 47 -10.55 -10.13 11.35
C ARG A 47 -10.50 -9.76 12.83
N PRO A 48 -11.09 -8.62 13.25
CA PRO A 48 -11.54 -8.49 14.62
C PRO A 48 -12.59 -9.57 14.83
N GLU A 49 -12.52 -10.34 15.91
CA GLU A 49 -13.68 -11.13 16.31
C GLU A 49 -14.86 -10.17 16.42
N ILE A 50 -15.84 -10.32 15.52
CA ILE A 50 -17.16 -9.73 15.73
C ILE A 50 -17.79 -10.60 16.80
N SER A 51 -17.39 -10.34 18.04
CA SER A 51 -18.10 -10.81 19.22
C SER A 51 -19.51 -10.22 19.13
N SER A 52 -20.48 -11.09 18.88
CA SER A 52 -21.91 -10.79 18.86
C SER A 52 -22.41 -10.45 20.27
N SER A 53 -22.05 -9.27 20.78
CA SER A 53 -22.60 -8.70 22.01
C SER A 53 -22.46 -7.17 21.98
N PRO A 54 -23.58 -6.41 21.98
CA PRO A 54 -23.51 -4.97 22.09
C PRO A 54 -23.24 -4.60 23.55
N ARG A 55 -22.06 -4.07 23.86
CA ARG A 55 -21.87 -3.25 25.07
C ARG A 55 -21.15 -1.94 24.76
N PRO A 56 -21.62 -0.83 25.35
CA PRO A 56 -21.26 0.50 24.90
C PRO A 56 -20.02 1.03 25.64
N HIS A 57 -19.31 1.93 24.94
CA HIS A 57 -18.32 2.88 25.44
C HIS A 57 -17.19 2.34 26.33
N LEU A 58 -16.03 2.11 25.72
CA LEU A 58 -14.73 2.35 26.34
C LEU A 58 -13.71 2.57 25.22
N ASN A 59 -12.99 3.68 25.30
CA ASN A 59 -11.84 3.99 24.46
C ASN A 59 -10.82 2.85 24.57
N SER A 60 -10.88 1.89 23.65
CA SER A 60 -10.00 0.72 23.68
C SER A 60 -8.82 0.97 22.75
N SER A 61 -7.66 1.12 23.38
CA SER A 61 -6.34 1.07 22.77
C SER A 61 -6.29 -0.04 21.71
N ARG A 62 -5.83 0.33 20.51
CA ARG A 62 -5.35 -0.59 19.46
C ARG A 62 -4.60 -1.73 20.16
N GLY A 63 -5.18 -2.93 20.18
CA GLY A 63 -4.64 -4.06 20.93
C GLY A 63 -3.21 -4.35 20.52
N ASP A 64 -2.30 -4.37 21.49
CA ASP A 64 -0.90 -4.68 21.28
C ASP A 64 -0.77 -6.11 20.73
N ILE A 65 -0.23 -6.21 19.52
CA ILE A 65 0.15 -7.49 18.91
C ILE A 65 1.29 -8.07 19.76
N SER A 66 1.20 -9.34 20.16
CA SER A 66 2.24 -9.97 20.96
C SER A 66 3.59 -9.92 20.22
N ALA A 67 4.72 -9.81 20.94
CA ALA A 67 6.05 -9.77 20.31
C ALA A 67 6.32 -11.00 19.41
N ARG A 68 5.69 -12.15 19.71
CA ARG A 68 5.76 -13.36 18.86
C ARG A 68 5.02 -13.20 17.55
N ASP A 69 3.88 -12.51 17.56
CA ASP A 69 3.09 -12.25 16.37
C ASP A 69 3.73 -11.18 15.48
N CYS A 70 4.32 -10.14 16.07
CA CYS A 70 5.14 -9.16 15.34
C CYS A 70 6.25 -9.85 14.54
N ASN A 71 7.00 -10.76 15.16
CA ASN A 71 8.07 -11.51 14.48
C ASN A 71 7.55 -12.40 13.34
N ARG A 72 6.35 -12.96 13.46
CA ARG A 72 5.72 -13.75 12.39
C ARG A 72 5.31 -12.87 11.22
N TRP A 73 4.70 -11.71 11.48
CA TRP A 73 4.29 -10.78 10.43
C TRP A 73 5.48 -10.18 9.68
N SER A 74 6.59 -9.88 10.37
CA SER A 74 7.83 -9.45 9.72
C SER A 74 8.47 -10.54 8.85
N ARG A 75 8.28 -11.83 9.15
CA ARG A 75 8.70 -12.93 8.25
C ARG A 75 7.84 -12.97 6.99
N VAL A 76 6.52 -12.92 7.15
CA VAL A 76 5.57 -12.90 6.02
C VAL A 76 5.84 -11.71 5.10
N LEU A 77 6.05 -10.51 5.65
CA LEU A 77 6.43 -9.33 4.90
C LEU A 77 7.69 -9.58 4.05
N ARG A 78 8.77 -10.06 4.68
CA ARG A 78 10.03 -10.36 3.98
C ARG A 78 9.85 -11.42 2.89
N SER A 79 9.04 -12.44 3.12
CA SER A 79 8.74 -13.48 2.12
C SER A 79 7.98 -12.91 0.92
N LEU A 80 7.02 -12.01 1.12
CA LEU A 80 6.31 -11.32 0.04
C LEU A 80 7.23 -10.40 -0.77
N LEU A 81 8.12 -9.65 -0.09
CA LEU A 81 9.09 -8.77 -0.75
C LEU A 81 10.09 -9.56 -1.61
N ARG A 82 10.58 -10.70 -1.11
CA ARG A 82 11.43 -11.60 -1.91
C ARG A 82 10.70 -12.12 -3.15
N ALA A 83 9.43 -12.50 -3.01
CA ALA A 83 8.63 -12.99 -4.14
C ALA A 83 8.49 -11.93 -5.24
N LEU A 84 8.14 -10.69 -4.86
CA LEU A 84 8.04 -9.55 -5.79
C LEU A 84 9.35 -9.30 -6.54
N ARG A 85 10.49 -9.42 -5.86
CA ARG A 85 11.82 -9.25 -6.47
C ARG A 85 12.21 -10.41 -7.39
N ALA A 86 11.80 -11.64 -7.06
CA ALA A 86 12.13 -12.83 -7.84
C ALA A 86 11.31 -12.93 -9.13
N ARG A 87 10.04 -12.49 -9.11
CA ARG A 87 9.13 -12.61 -10.26
C ARG A 87 8.37 -11.30 -10.49
N PRO A 88 9.07 -10.20 -10.82
CA PRO A 88 8.47 -8.88 -10.91
C PRO A 88 7.47 -8.73 -12.07
N SER A 89 7.54 -9.60 -13.08
CA SER A 89 6.66 -9.62 -14.26
C SER A 89 5.39 -10.48 -14.08
N ASP A 90 5.22 -11.13 -12.93
CA ASP A 90 4.03 -11.94 -12.62
C ASP A 90 2.92 -11.03 -12.07
N ILE A 91 1.95 -10.71 -12.93
CA ILE A 91 0.81 -9.81 -12.62
C ILE A 91 0.02 -10.32 -11.42
N ALA A 92 -0.31 -11.62 -11.40
CA ALA A 92 -1.12 -12.20 -10.33
C ALA A 92 -0.39 -12.12 -8.99
N LEU A 93 0.91 -12.43 -8.98
CA LEU A 93 1.76 -12.24 -7.81
C LEU A 93 1.79 -10.77 -7.38
N ALA A 94 2.07 -9.85 -8.30
CA ALA A 94 2.21 -8.43 -8.01
C ALA A 94 0.96 -7.86 -7.33
N VAL A 95 -0.22 -8.12 -7.90
CA VAL A 95 -1.52 -7.72 -7.31
C VAL A 95 -1.67 -8.28 -5.90
N SER A 96 -1.49 -9.60 -5.74
CA SER A 96 -1.68 -10.29 -4.46
C SER A 96 -0.76 -9.78 -3.37
N ALA A 97 0.53 -9.68 -3.69
CA ALA A 97 1.56 -9.32 -2.74
C ALA A 97 1.45 -7.84 -2.36
N CYS A 98 1.17 -6.94 -3.30
CA CYS A 98 0.94 -5.53 -2.97
C CYS A 98 -0.28 -5.34 -2.05
N VAL A 99 -1.40 -6.03 -2.32
CA VAL A 99 -2.58 -6.00 -1.43
C VAL A 99 -2.23 -6.57 -0.05
N ALA A 100 -1.57 -7.73 -0.01
CA ALA A 100 -1.13 -8.36 1.23
C ALA A 100 -0.25 -7.43 2.08
N ILE A 101 0.78 -6.84 1.48
CA ILE A 101 1.70 -5.91 2.15
C ILE A 101 0.94 -4.67 2.64
N ALA A 102 0.01 -4.13 1.86
CA ALA A 102 -0.81 -3.00 2.29
C ALA A 102 -1.55 -3.32 3.60
N TRP A 103 -2.18 -4.50 3.69
CA TRP A 103 -2.90 -4.93 4.89
C TRP A 103 -1.96 -5.13 6.08
N LEU A 104 -0.76 -5.68 5.84
CA LEU A 104 0.26 -5.81 6.88
C LEU A 104 0.66 -4.45 7.45
N CYS A 105 0.95 -3.47 6.59
CA CYS A 105 1.29 -2.11 6.98
C CYS A 105 0.17 -1.41 7.75
N GLU A 106 -1.10 -1.69 7.41
CA GLU A 106 -2.24 -1.04 8.08
C GLU A 106 -2.56 -1.64 9.46
N ARG A 107 -2.31 -2.95 9.65
CA ARG A 107 -2.99 -3.73 10.70
C ARG A 107 -2.07 -4.59 11.55
N ALA A 108 -0.90 -4.97 11.07
CA ALA A 108 -0.12 -6.06 11.68
C ALA A 108 1.35 -5.72 11.97
N VAL A 109 1.97 -4.85 11.17
CA VAL A 109 3.39 -4.52 11.28
C VAL A 109 3.53 -3.04 11.56
N LYS A 110 4.20 -2.70 12.67
CA LYS A 110 4.76 -1.36 12.82
C LYS A 110 5.97 -1.28 11.90
N LEU A 111 5.78 -0.64 10.74
CA LEU A 111 6.83 -0.53 9.73
C LEU A 111 8.01 0.25 10.31
N GLU A 112 9.19 -0.36 10.33
CA GLU A 112 10.44 0.33 10.67
C GLU A 112 11.05 0.96 9.42
N ALA A 113 12.03 1.85 9.59
CA ALA A 113 12.69 2.52 8.48
C ALA A 113 13.30 1.53 7.47
N ALA A 114 13.94 0.44 7.95
CA ALA A 114 14.51 -0.58 7.09
C ALA A 114 13.44 -1.30 6.25
N ASP A 115 12.34 -1.71 6.88
CA ASP A 115 11.22 -2.36 6.17
C ASP A 115 10.58 -1.39 5.16
N ALA A 116 10.44 -0.11 5.49
CA ALA A 116 9.91 0.90 4.58
C ALA A 116 10.76 1.02 3.31
N SER A 117 12.08 1.05 3.45
CA SER A 117 13.01 1.07 2.30
C SER A 117 12.83 -0.17 1.43
N GLU A 118 12.69 -1.35 2.05
CA GLU A 118 12.47 -2.60 1.32
C GLU A 118 11.12 -2.67 0.59
N VAL A 119 10.05 -2.20 1.24
CA VAL A 119 8.70 -2.10 0.65
C VAL A 119 8.72 -1.15 -0.54
N MET A 120 9.37 0.01 -0.42
CA MET A 120 9.49 0.95 -1.54
C MET A 120 10.39 0.46 -2.67
N SER A 121 11.48 -0.24 -2.35
CA SER A 121 12.30 -0.91 -3.37
C SER A 121 11.46 -1.91 -4.18
N SER A 122 10.62 -2.69 -3.51
CA SER A 122 9.73 -3.65 -4.18
C SER A 122 8.60 -2.95 -4.94
N PHE A 123 8.06 -1.85 -4.43
CA PHE A 123 7.12 -0.98 -5.16
C PHE A 123 7.71 -0.51 -6.49
N VAL A 124 8.93 0.02 -6.47
CA VAL A 124 9.62 0.52 -7.67
C VAL A 124 9.83 -0.59 -8.68
N VAL A 125 10.20 -1.79 -8.24
CA VAL A 125 10.35 -2.97 -9.10
C VAL A 125 9.02 -3.33 -9.78
N VAL A 126 7.93 -3.42 -9.01
CA VAL A 126 6.60 -3.76 -9.53
C VAL A 126 6.09 -2.71 -10.52
N MET A 127 6.17 -1.43 -10.15
CA MET A 127 5.69 -0.33 -11.00
C MET A 127 6.49 -0.18 -12.29
N ARG A 128 7.77 -0.57 -12.30
CA ARG A 128 8.58 -0.60 -13.53
C ARG A 128 8.26 -1.80 -14.41
N ALA A 129 7.93 -2.95 -13.83
CA ALA A 129 7.52 -4.13 -14.59
C ALA A 129 6.12 -3.99 -15.20
N HIS A 130 5.22 -3.28 -14.50
CA HIS A 130 3.80 -3.17 -14.86
C HIS A 130 3.27 -1.71 -14.85
N PRO A 131 3.87 -0.77 -15.60
CA PRO A 131 3.52 0.64 -15.50
C PRO A 131 2.14 1.00 -16.05
N ARG A 132 1.49 0.10 -16.79
CA ARG A 132 0.22 0.32 -17.49
C ARG A 132 -0.88 -0.68 -17.12
N GLU A 133 -0.56 -1.67 -16.28
CA GLU A 133 -1.55 -2.66 -15.84
C GLU A 133 -2.37 -2.07 -14.70
N SER A 134 -3.65 -1.78 -14.95
CA SER A 134 -4.54 -1.07 -14.02
C SER A 134 -4.58 -1.72 -12.64
N ASP A 135 -4.71 -3.05 -12.59
CA ASP A 135 -4.87 -3.81 -11.35
C ASP A 135 -3.58 -3.82 -10.52
N VAL A 136 -2.43 -3.90 -11.20
CA VAL A 136 -1.12 -3.86 -10.56
C VAL A 136 -0.85 -2.46 -10.01
N VAL A 137 -1.12 -1.42 -10.81
CA VAL A 137 -0.94 -0.02 -10.39
C VAL A 137 -1.87 0.31 -9.22
N GLU A 138 -3.14 -0.13 -9.28
CA GLU A 138 -4.06 0.06 -8.16
C GLU A 138 -3.54 -0.63 -6.89
N SER A 139 -3.12 -1.90 -7.00
CA SER A 139 -2.62 -2.66 -5.86
C SER A 139 -1.33 -2.07 -5.28
N ALA A 140 -0.40 -1.64 -6.14
CA ALA A 140 0.85 -1.00 -5.75
C ALA A 140 0.58 0.35 -5.08
N CYS A 141 -0.30 1.19 -5.63
CA CYS A 141 -0.67 2.46 -5.02
C CYS A 141 -1.38 2.27 -3.67
N PHE A 142 -2.09 1.15 -3.46
CA PHE A 142 -2.62 0.80 -2.15
C PHE A 142 -1.50 0.48 -1.15
N MET A 143 -0.53 -0.35 -1.55
CA MET A 143 0.66 -0.66 -0.76
C MET A 143 1.42 0.61 -0.36
N PHE A 144 1.65 1.52 -1.32
CA PHE A 144 2.28 2.82 -1.07
C PHE A 144 1.49 3.64 -0.04
N SER A 145 0.19 3.78 -0.23
CA SER A 145 -0.67 4.58 0.66
C SER A 145 -0.70 4.04 2.09
N ALA A 146 -0.60 2.73 2.25
CA ALA A 146 -0.52 2.09 3.56
C ALA A 146 0.82 2.41 4.26
N ALA A 147 1.94 2.30 3.55
CA ALA A 147 3.26 2.65 4.09
C ALA A 147 3.39 4.16 4.40
N ALA A 148 2.87 5.03 3.52
CA ALA A 148 2.93 6.48 3.66
C ALA A 148 2.11 7.03 4.86
N ARG A 149 1.20 6.23 5.41
CA ARG A 149 0.38 6.62 6.57
C ARG A 149 1.13 6.60 7.90
N SER A 150 2.37 6.10 7.91
CA SER A 150 3.17 6.05 9.13
C SER A 150 3.38 7.46 9.72
N ASN A 151 3.25 7.56 11.04
CA ASN A 151 3.60 8.78 11.78
C ASN A 151 5.10 8.86 12.10
N ASP A 152 5.87 7.81 11.82
CA ASP A 152 7.32 7.80 11.97
C ASP A 152 7.97 8.60 10.82
N GLU A 153 8.74 9.62 11.16
CA GLU A 153 9.41 10.51 10.22
C GLU A 153 10.42 9.78 9.32
N LYS A 154 11.18 8.82 9.86
CA LYS A 154 12.15 8.06 9.07
C LYS A 154 11.46 7.16 8.06
N VAL A 155 10.34 6.56 8.45
CA VAL A 155 9.50 5.77 7.53
C VAL A 155 8.96 6.66 6.43
N ARG A 156 8.42 7.84 6.76
CA ARG A 156 7.92 8.80 5.76
C ARG A 156 9.02 9.23 4.79
N ALA A 157 10.18 9.63 5.30
CA ALA A 157 11.32 10.03 4.48
C ALA A 157 11.76 8.92 3.51
N ASN A 158 11.78 7.66 3.97
CA ASN A 158 12.07 6.53 3.09
C ASN A 158 11.00 6.31 2.03
N VAL A 159 9.73 6.58 2.34
CA VAL A 159 8.63 6.50 1.37
C VAL A 159 8.72 7.62 0.33
N THR A 160 8.89 8.87 0.75
CA THR A 160 8.92 10.03 -0.14
C THR A 160 10.16 10.05 -1.02
N ASN A 161 11.32 9.67 -0.49
CA ASN A 161 12.61 9.81 -1.19
C ASN A 161 12.98 8.57 -2.02
N SER A 162 12.11 7.57 -2.09
CA SER A 162 12.37 6.29 -2.80
C SER A 162 12.24 6.36 -4.32
N GLY A 163 11.84 7.50 -4.88
CA GLY A 163 11.44 7.62 -6.29
C GLY A 163 10.07 7.01 -6.60
N ALA A 164 9.40 6.38 -5.62
CA ALA A 164 8.03 5.90 -5.76
C ALA A 164 7.03 7.03 -6.13
N PRO A 165 7.10 8.25 -5.56
CA PRO A 165 6.21 9.34 -5.96
C PRO A 165 6.28 9.66 -7.46
N LEU A 166 7.46 9.60 -8.07
CA LEU A 166 7.62 9.86 -9.50
C LEU A 166 6.90 8.81 -10.36
N LEU A 167 6.99 7.53 -9.96
CA LEU A 167 6.27 6.45 -10.65
C LEU A 167 4.75 6.57 -10.50
N ILE A 168 4.27 7.06 -9.35
CA ILE A 168 2.85 7.37 -9.14
C ILE A 168 2.40 8.48 -10.10
N VAL A 169 3.22 9.52 -10.31
CA VAL A 169 2.92 10.59 -11.27
C VAL A 169 2.93 10.09 -12.71
N MET A 170 3.88 9.22 -13.08
CA MET A 170 3.89 8.59 -14.40
C MET A 170 2.61 7.78 -14.64
N ALA A 171 2.16 7.02 -13.65
CA ALA A 171 0.90 6.29 -13.71
C ALA A 171 -0.30 7.26 -13.79
N LEU A 172 -0.32 8.33 -12.99
CA LEU A 172 -1.36 9.35 -13.01
C LEU A 172 -1.51 9.95 -14.41
N LYS A 173 -0.38 10.34 -15.02
CA LYS A 173 -0.36 10.89 -16.37
C LYS A 173 -0.95 9.89 -17.37
N HIS A 174 -0.46 8.66 -17.36
CA HIS A 174 -0.94 7.61 -18.26
C HIS A 174 -2.46 7.39 -18.15
N PHE A 175 -2.97 7.15 -16.93
CA PHE A 175 -4.39 6.87 -16.73
C PHE A 175 -5.28 8.11 -16.86
N SER A 176 -4.75 9.33 -16.71
CA SER A 176 -5.53 10.56 -16.99
C SER A 176 -5.87 10.71 -18.48
N GLU A 177 -5.01 10.17 -19.35
CA GLU A 177 -5.12 10.23 -20.81
C GLU A 177 -5.76 8.97 -21.42
N ALA A 178 -5.77 7.87 -20.68
CA ALA A 178 -6.31 6.58 -21.12
C ALA A 178 -7.83 6.63 -21.39
N GLN A 179 -8.28 5.90 -22.41
CA GLN A 179 -9.69 5.73 -22.72
C GLN A 179 -10.31 4.60 -21.87
N GLY A 180 -11.63 4.67 -21.62
CA GLY A 180 -12.35 3.65 -20.85
C GLY A 180 -12.54 3.99 -19.36
N ASP A 181 -13.01 3.00 -18.60
CA ASP A 181 -13.22 3.13 -17.14
C ASP A 181 -11.91 2.93 -16.39
N VAL A 182 -11.20 4.04 -16.20
CA VAL A 182 -9.96 4.14 -15.43
C VAL A 182 -10.19 4.77 -14.05
N GLN A 183 -11.45 4.94 -13.65
CA GLN A 183 -11.79 5.60 -12.40
C GLN A 183 -11.25 4.85 -11.15
N PRO A 184 -11.29 3.50 -11.07
CA PRO A 184 -10.74 2.79 -9.91
C PRO A 184 -9.25 3.05 -9.70
N VAL A 185 -8.45 2.93 -10.77
CA VAL A 185 -7.00 3.16 -10.71
C VAL A 185 -6.70 4.63 -10.42
N LEU A 186 -7.39 5.58 -11.06
CA LEU A 186 -7.20 7.01 -10.80
C LEU A 186 -7.51 7.38 -9.34
N ARG A 187 -8.58 6.84 -8.75
CA ARG A 187 -8.89 7.04 -7.32
C ARG A 187 -7.73 6.63 -6.43
N ARG A 188 -7.10 5.50 -6.74
CA ARG A 188 -6.00 4.97 -5.94
C ARG A 188 -4.71 5.75 -6.16
N VAL A 189 -4.38 6.08 -7.40
CA VAL A 189 -3.18 6.86 -7.75
C VAL A 189 -3.23 8.26 -7.12
N VAL A 190 -4.36 8.95 -7.25
CA VAL A 190 -4.56 10.28 -6.62
C VAL A 190 -4.49 10.19 -5.10
N HIS A 191 -5.09 9.14 -4.51
CA HIS A 191 -4.99 8.92 -3.07
C HIS A 191 -3.54 8.68 -2.62
N ALA A 192 -2.77 7.88 -3.36
CA ALA A 192 -1.37 7.61 -3.07
C ALA A 192 -0.53 8.89 -3.12
N LEU A 193 -0.70 9.71 -4.16
CA LEU A 193 -0.02 11.00 -4.27
C LEU A 193 -0.35 11.92 -3.10
N ARG A 194 -1.62 12.01 -2.69
CA ARG A 194 -2.04 12.77 -1.51
C ARG A 194 -1.42 12.23 -0.21
N MET A 195 -1.29 10.91 -0.09
CA MET A 195 -0.72 10.27 1.10
C MET A 195 0.80 10.38 1.17
N ALA A 196 1.47 10.66 0.05
CA ALA A 196 2.91 10.83 0.04
C ALA A 196 3.37 11.99 0.95
N ARG A 197 2.53 13.02 1.19
CA ARG A 197 2.89 14.19 2.04
C ARG A 197 4.29 14.71 1.69
N ILE A 198 4.46 15.10 0.43
CA ILE A 198 5.76 15.51 -0.08
C ILE A 198 6.17 16.81 0.63
N GLU A 199 7.10 16.68 1.58
CA GLU A 199 7.70 17.79 2.34
C GLU A 199 9.05 18.19 1.75
N ASP A 200 9.71 17.30 1.01
CA ASP A 200 11.00 17.57 0.37
C ASP A 200 10.82 18.43 -0.90
N PRO A 201 11.41 19.64 -0.97
CA PRO A 201 11.29 20.53 -2.12
C PRO A 201 11.84 19.93 -3.42
N GLY A 202 12.88 19.09 -3.33
CA GLY A 202 13.47 18.42 -4.50
C GLY A 202 12.50 17.44 -5.13
N THR A 203 11.87 16.60 -4.32
CA THR A 203 10.85 15.64 -4.72
C THR A 203 9.61 16.37 -5.24
N ALA A 204 9.18 17.44 -4.58
CA ALA A 204 8.08 18.31 -5.04
C ALA A 204 8.39 18.93 -6.42
N GLY A 205 9.61 19.43 -6.62
CA GLY A 205 10.09 19.92 -7.91
C GLY A 205 10.04 18.85 -9.00
N ALA A 206 10.53 17.65 -8.70
CA ALA A 206 10.58 16.54 -9.65
C ALA A 206 9.18 16.08 -10.09
N ILE A 207 8.24 15.93 -9.16
CA ILE A 207 6.87 15.51 -9.49
C ILE A 207 6.10 16.59 -10.25
N ARG A 208 6.37 17.87 -10.00
CA ARG A 208 5.83 18.97 -10.82
C ARG A 208 6.36 18.91 -12.24
N LEU A 209 7.68 18.81 -12.42
CA LEU A 209 8.30 18.69 -13.74
C LEU A 209 7.84 17.45 -14.51
N ALA A 210 7.46 16.38 -13.79
CA ALA A 210 6.88 15.17 -14.39
C ALA A 210 5.43 15.35 -14.88
N GLY A 211 4.79 16.49 -14.60
CA GLY A 211 3.46 16.84 -15.08
C GLY A 211 2.31 16.46 -14.14
N ALA A 212 2.57 16.36 -12.83
CA ALA A 212 1.52 16.06 -11.85
C ALA A 212 0.38 17.10 -11.84
N PRO A 213 0.63 18.43 -11.89
CA PRO A 213 -0.44 19.43 -11.86
C PRO A 213 -1.42 19.31 -13.03
N GLU A 214 -0.90 19.13 -14.25
CA GLU A 214 -1.69 19.01 -15.47
C GLU A 214 -2.51 17.72 -15.45
N ALA A 215 -1.92 16.62 -14.99
CA ALA A 215 -2.62 15.34 -14.87
C ALA A 215 -3.73 15.40 -13.80
N LEU A 216 -3.49 16.03 -12.65
CA LEU A 216 -4.52 16.24 -11.62
C LEU A 216 -5.67 17.12 -12.12
N THR A 217 -5.36 18.17 -12.88
CA THR A 217 -6.37 19.05 -13.50
C THR A 217 -7.23 18.27 -14.48
N ARG A 218 -6.62 17.46 -15.37
CA ARG A 218 -7.35 16.58 -16.27
C ARG A 218 -8.27 15.61 -15.54
N VAL A 219 -7.82 15.01 -14.44
CA VAL A 219 -8.65 14.11 -13.62
C VAL A 219 -9.87 14.85 -13.06
N MET A 220 -9.69 16.07 -12.54
CA MET A 220 -10.79 16.88 -12.02
C MET A 220 -11.78 17.27 -13.13
N GLU A 221 -11.29 17.59 -14.32
CA GLU A 221 -12.13 17.96 -15.46
C GLU A 221 -12.93 16.80 -16.03
N ARG A 222 -12.32 15.61 -16.09
CA ARG A 222 -12.95 14.40 -16.63
C ARG A 222 -13.96 13.78 -15.66
N HIS A 223 -13.69 13.86 -14.36
CA HIS A 223 -14.51 13.23 -13.32
C HIS A 223 -15.19 14.25 -12.40
N ARG A 224 -15.74 15.35 -12.98
CA ARG A 224 -16.38 16.45 -12.24
C ARG A 224 -17.50 15.99 -11.30
N GLU A 225 -18.20 14.92 -11.68
CA GLU A 225 -19.32 14.35 -10.90
C GLU A 225 -18.83 13.49 -9.72
N ASN A 226 -17.59 13.00 -9.76
CA ASN A 226 -17.01 12.24 -8.65
C ASN A 226 -16.38 13.20 -7.63
N LEU A 227 -17.22 13.76 -6.75
CA LEU A 227 -16.81 14.75 -5.75
C LEU A 227 -15.66 14.26 -4.85
N MET A 228 -15.61 12.97 -4.53
CA MET A 228 -14.54 12.40 -3.71
C MET A 228 -13.19 12.37 -4.45
N LEU A 229 -13.21 12.02 -5.74
CA LEU A 229 -12.01 12.05 -6.57
C LEU A 229 -11.52 13.48 -6.78
N VAL A 230 -12.43 14.41 -7.10
CA VAL A 230 -12.11 15.84 -7.27
C VAL A 230 -11.54 16.43 -5.97
N LYS A 231 -12.13 16.13 -4.82
CA LYS A 231 -11.62 16.58 -3.51
C LYS A 231 -10.21 16.06 -3.25
N ASN A 232 -9.96 14.77 -3.52
CA ASN A 232 -8.63 14.19 -3.32
C ASN A 232 -7.59 14.75 -4.31
N ALA A 233 -7.98 14.98 -5.56
CA ALA A 233 -7.12 15.57 -6.58
C ALA A 233 -6.75 17.02 -6.24
N ARG A 234 -7.72 17.82 -5.79
CA ARG A 234 -7.48 19.19 -5.31
C ARG A 234 -6.57 19.22 -4.09
N ALA A 235 -6.78 18.32 -3.13
CA ALA A 235 -5.92 18.22 -1.96
C ALA A 235 -4.48 17.82 -2.34
N ALA A 236 -4.31 16.91 -3.30
CA ALA A 236 -2.98 16.57 -3.82
C ALA A 236 -2.33 17.77 -4.53
N LEU A 237 -3.11 18.55 -5.31
CA LEU A 237 -2.62 19.72 -6.03
C LEU A 237 -2.15 20.84 -5.09
N SER A 238 -2.93 21.15 -4.05
CA SER A 238 -2.57 22.17 -3.04
C SER A 238 -1.19 21.92 -2.42
N VAL A 239 -0.90 20.66 -2.09
CA VAL A 239 0.41 20.26 -1.51
C VAL A 239 1.57 20.54 -2.49
N LEU A 240 1.33 20.42 -3.80
CA LEU A 240 2.35 20.70 -4.83
C LEU A 240 2.56 22.20 -5.07
N GLU A 241 1.48 22.97 -4.94
CA GLU A 241 1.45 24.43 -5.12
C GLU A 241 2.03 25.18 -3.91
N GLU A 242 1.86 24.69 -2.69
CA GLU A 242 2.43 25.28 -1.47
C GLU A 242 3.97 25.40 -1.55
N HIS A 243 4.63 24.45 -2.21
CA HIS A 243 6.08 24.45 -2.44
C HIS A 243 6.53 25.30 -3.65
N GLN A 244 5.63 26.09 -4.25
CA GLN A 244 5.93 26.98 -5.39
C GLN A 244 6.48 28.35 -4.93
N VAL A 245 6.22 28.75 -3.68
CA VAL A 245 6.55 30.08 -3.18
C VAL A 245 8.03 30.22 -2.79
N ASP A 246 8.75 29.11 -2.64
CA ASP A 246 10.13 29.09 -2.12
C ASP A 246 11.23 28.96 -3.21
N LEU A 247 10.89 29.19 -4.49
CA LEU A 247 11.83 29.20 -5.63
C LEU A 247 11.71 30.51 -6.41
#